data_AF-A0A4Y2LGP6-F1
#
_entry.id   AF-A0A4Y2LGP6-F1
#
_cell.length_a   1.000
_cell.length_b   1.000
_cell.length_c   1.000
_cell.angle_alpha   90.00
_cell.angle_beta   90.00
_cell.angle_gamma   90.00
#
_symmetry.space_group_name_H-M   'P 1'
#
loop_
_entity.id
_entity.type
_entity.pdbx_description
1 polymer ?
#
loop_
_entity_poly.entity_id
_entity_poly.type
_entity_poly.pdbx_seq_one_letter_code
_entity_poly.pdbx_strand_id
1 'polypeptide(L)'
;MNQKYVCVLDMDETLGFSSGDTFHVRPKLKTLLNLLRLIRADIILWSMGTDEYVQRTVNGFLPEISTHAYKLFARTECQYSQTFYRYKKASNHIRHMYPYSIFLIAVDDLVSENMDEHYDLRIHVPPYNKVNSCDKELVFVCEKIVNGIMELSNQDV
;
A
#
# COMPACT_ATOMS: atom_id res chain seq x y z
N MET A 1 14.15 -5.52 19.61
CA MET A 1 12.71 -5.86 19.67
C MET A 1 12.27 -6.29 18.27
N ASN A 2 11.45 -7.35 18.10
CA ASN A 2 10.89 -7.71 16.79
C ASN A 2 9.68 -6.81 16.50
N GLN A 3 9.91 -5.58 16.03
CA GLN A 3 8.83 -4.72 15.56
C GLN A 3 8.24 -5.33 14.27
N LYS A 4 6.90 -5.38 14.18
CA LYS A 4 6.22 -5.90 12.98
C LYS A 4 6.02 -4.76 11.98
N TYR A 5 6.38 -4.99 10.73
CA TYR A 5 6.14 -4.08 9.63
C TYR A 5 4.77 -4.35 9.00
N VAL A 6 4.04 -3.29 8.68
CA VAL A 6 2.77 -3.35 7.94
C VAL A 6 2.83 -2.31 6.83
N CYS A 7 2.52 -2.72 5.60
CA CYS A 7 2.53 -1.83 4.44
C CYS A 7 1.13 -1.77 3.82
N VAL A 8 0.55 -0.58 3.82
CA VAL A 8 -0.70 -0.26 3.14
C VAL A 8 -0.37 0.24 1.73
N LEU A 9 -0.82 -0.52 0.74
CA LEU A 9 -0.68 -0.19 -0.68
C LEU A 9 -2.02 0.26 -1.22
N ASP A 10 -2.08 1.45 -1.81
CA ASP A 10 -3.16 1.80 -2.73
C ASP A 10 -3.09 0.98 -4.03
N MET A 11 -4.12 1.00 -4.86
CA MET A 11 -4.21 0.21 -6.10
C MET A 11 -4.18 1.07 -7.37
N ASP A 12 -5.18 1.92 -7.53
CA ASP A 12 -5.42 2.69 -8.76
C ASP A 12 -4.45 3.88 -8.83
N GLU A 13 -3.84 4.12 -9.98
CA GLU A 13 -2.74 5.07 -10.21
C GLU A 13 -1.47 4.83 -9.36
N THR A 14 -1.51 4.01 -8.30
CA THR A 14 -0.35 3.60 -7.50
C THR A 14 0.32 2.35 -8.06
N LEU A 15 -0.40 1.23 -8.15
CA LEU A 15 0.11 -0.07 -8.63
C LEU A 15 -0.19 -0.34 -10.09
N GLY A 16 -1.03 0.48 -10.71
CA GLY A 16 -1.46 0.36 -12.10
C GLY A 16 -2.65 1.26 -12.35
N PHE A 17 -3.23 1.20 -13.55
CA PHE A 17 -4.46 1.92 -13.86
C PHE A 17 -5.38 1.08 -14.74
N SER A 18 -6.68 1.37 -14.69
CA SER A 18 -7.66 0.73 -15.55
C SER A 18 -7.87 1.49 -16.86
N SER A 19 -7.95 0.76 -17.97
CA SER A 19 -8.36 1.26 -19.28
C SER A 19 -9.37 0.28 -19.90
N GLY A 20 -10.65 0.68 -19.91
CA GLY A 20 -11.74 -0.23 -20.25
C GLY A 20 -11.80 -1.42 -19.29
N ASP A 21 -11.74 -2.64 -19.82
CA ASP A 21 -11.78 -3.89 -19.04
C ASP A 21 -10.39 -4.41 -18.63
N THR A 22 -9.32 -3.68 -18.94
CA THR A 22 -7.93 -4.08 -18.64
C THR A 22 -7.34 -3.25 -17.52
N PHE A 23 -6.66 -3.89 -16.58
CA PHE A 23 -5.80 -3.21 -15.61
C PHE A 23 -4.33 -3.30 -16.05
N HIS A 24 -3.72 -2.15 -16.29
CA HIS A 24 -2.32 -2.04 -16.68
C HIS A 24 -1.44 -1.94 -15.43
N VAL A 25 -0.81 -3.06 -15.07
CA VAL A 25 0.09 -3.14 -13.92
C VAL A 25 1.31 -2.23 -14.12
N ARG A 26 1.64 -1.47 -13.09
CA ARG A 26 2.83 -0.62 -13.05
C ARG A 26 4.10 -1.48 -13.00
N PRO A 27 5.13 -1.16 -13.78
CA PRO A 27 6.38 -1.91 -13.75
C PRO A 27 6.96 -2.02 -12.34
N LYS A 28 7.66 -3.13 -12.09
CA LYS A 28 8.39 -3.41 -10.83
C LYS A 28 7.50 -3.69 -9.61
N LEU A 29 6.20 -3.92 -9.79
CA LEU A 29 5.32 -4.41 -8.71
C LEU A 29 5.90 -5.64 -7.99
N LYS A 30 6.33 -6.66 -8.74
CA LYS A 30 6.92 -7.87 -8.15
C LYS A 30 8.19 -7.59 -7.33
N THR A 31 8.98 -6.59 -7.70
CA THR A 31 10.16 -6.16 -6.93
C THR A 31 9.73 -5.61 -5.58
N LEU A 32 8.73 -4.72 -5.55
CA LEU A 32 8.16 -4.20 -4.31
C LEU A 32 7.61 -5.32 -3.41
N LEU A 33 6.81 -6.23 -3.96
CA LEU A 33 6.26 -7.34 -3.19
C LEU A 33 7.34 -8.27 -2.63
N ASN A 34 8.40 -8.53 -3.39
CA ASN A 34 9.52 -9.33 -2.90
C ASN A 34 10.26 -8.64 -1.74
N LEU A 35 10.45 -7.31 -1.80
CA LEU A 35 11.01 -6.56 -0.67
C LEU A 35 10.12 -6.66 0.55
N LEU A 36 8.81 -6.38 0.42
CA LEU A 36 7.86 -6.44 1.53
C LEU A 36 7.85 -7.83 2.20
N ARG A 37 7.94 -8.89 1.40
CA ARG A 37 8.08 -10.26 1.90
C ARG A 37 9.41 -10.51 2.61
N LEU A 38 10.51 -9.98 2.07
CA LEU A 38 11.84 -10.12 2.66
C LEU A 38 11.89 -9.50 4.07
N ILE A 39 11.30 -8.32 4.24
CA ILE A 39 11.18 -7.65 5.55
C ILE A 39 10.02 -8.20 6.41
N ARG A 40 9.32 -9.24 5.92
CA ARG A 40 8.18 -9.89 6.58
C ARG A 40 7.04 -8.93 6.93
N ALA A 41 6.82 -7.91 6.10
CA ALA A 41 5.72 -6.97 6.25
C ALA A 41 4.38 -7.64 5.94
N ASP A 42 3.36 -7.34 6.73
CA ASP A 42 1.98 -7.65 6.33
C ASP A 42 1.55 -6.64 5.26
N ILE A 43 1.06 -7.14 4.14
CA ILE A 43 0.65 -6.31 3.00
C ILE A 43 -0.86 -6.13 3.06
N ILE A 44 -1.32 -4.89 3.16
CA ILE A 44 -2.74 -4.53 3.09
C ILE A 44 -2.95 -3.76 1.79
N LEU A 45 -3.70 -4.32 0.86
CA LEU A 45 -4.18 -3.54 -0.29
C LEU A 45 -5.40 -2.75 0.18
N TRP A 46 -5.42 -1.44 -0.05
CA TRP A 46 -6.55 -0.60 0.33
C TRP A 46 -6.91 0.36 -0.80
N SER A 47 -7.94 0.01 -1.58
CA SER A 47 -8.40 0.78 -2.75
C SER A 47 -9.71 1.53 -2.47
N MET A 48 -9.90 2.66 -3.16
CA MET A 48 -11.16 3.42 -3.19
C MET A 48 -12.19 2.85 -4.20
N GLY A 49 -11.77 1.88 -5.01
CA GLY A 49 -12.61 1.18 -5.98
C GLY A 49 -13.71 0.35 -5.32
N THR A 50 -14.79 0.03 -6.06
CA THR A 50 -15.85 -0.84 -5.52
C THR A 50 -15.29 -2.21 -5.17
N ASP A 51 -15.92 -2.87 -4.20
CA ASP A 51 -15.52 -4.20 -3.75
C ASP A 51 -15.47 -5.21 -4.92
N GLU A 52 -16.45 -5.19 -5.83
CA GLU A 52 -16.46 -6.07 -7.00
C GLU A 52 -15.31 -5.75 -7.98
N TYR A 53 -15.01 -4.47 -8.18
CA TYR A 53 -13.93 -4.03 -9.04
C TYR A 53 -12.58 -4.48 -8.48
N VAL A 54 -12.33 -4.23 -7.19
CA VAL A 54 -11.08 -4.59 -6.53
C VAL A 54 -10.89 -6.11 -6.56
N GLN A 55 -11.92 -6.89 -6.23
CA GLN A 55 -11.84 -8.36 -6.29
C GLN A 55 -11.54 -8.86 -7.70
N ARG A 56 -12.23 -8.34 -8.72
CA ARG A 56 -11.98 -8.70 -10.12
C ARG A 56 -10.57 -8.35 -10.56
N THR A 57 -10.12 -7.14 -10.24
CA THR A 57 -8.78 -6.65 -10.63
C THR A 57 -7.68 -7.46 -9.95
N VAL A 58 -7.81 -7.71 -8.65
CA VAL A 58 -6.82 -8.48 -7.89
C VAL A 58 -6.72 -9.92 -8.38
N ASN A 59 -7.87 -10.58 -8.62
CA ASN A 59 -7.88 -11.97 -9.08
C ASN A 59 -7.46 -12.12 -10.55
N GLY A 60 -7.72 -11.12 -11.40
CA GLY A 60 -7.45 -11.19 -12.84
C GLY A 60 -6.07 -10.65 -13.26
N PHE A 61 -5.62 -9.57 -12.61
CA PHE A 61 -4.46 -8.78 -13.07
C PHE A 61 -3.35 -8.63 -12.03
N LEU A 62 -3.63 -8.87 -10.75
CA LEU A 62 -2.64 -8.78 -9.65
C LEU A 62 -2.57 -10.09 -8.85
N PRO A 63 -2.30 -11.25 -9.49
CA PRO A 63 -2.33 -12.55 -8.80
C PRO A 63 -1.28 -12.66 -7.67
N GLU A 64 -0.20 -11.89 -7.72
CA GLU A 64 0.76 -11.82 -6.62
C GLU A 64 0.17 -11.13 -5.39
N ILE A 65 -0.69 -10.12 -5.57
CA ILE A 65 -1.41 -9.47 -4.47
C ILE A 65 -2.44 -10.42 -3.88
N SER A 66 -3.21 -11.13 -4.72
CA SER A 66 -4.22 -12.08 -4.23
C SER A 66 -3.61 -13.19 -3.35
N THR A 67 -2.36 -13.56 -3.63
CA THR A 67 -1.64 -14.61 -2.90
C THR A 67 -0.94 -14.10 -1.64
N HIS A 68 -0.47 -12.85 -1.63
CA HIS A 68 0.42 -12.34 -0.58
C HIS A 68 -0.18 -11.25 0.30
N ALA A 69 -1.31 -10.65 -0.08
CA ALA A 69 -1.99 -9.68 0.76
C ALA A 69 -2.56 -10.35 2.01
N TYR A 70 -2.28 -9.76 3.16
CA TYR A 70 -2.90 -10.13 4.43
C TYR A 70 -4.38 -9.73 4.45
N LYS A 71 -4.70 -8.55 3.91
CA LYS A 71 -6.06 -8.02 3.78
C LYS A 71 -6.24 -7.27 2.47
N LEU A 72 -7.46 -7.33 1.94
CA LEU A 72 -7.93 -6.54 0.82
C LEU A 72 -9.07 -5.67 1.33
N PHE A 73 -8.86 -4.37 1.27
CA PHE A 73 -9.84 -3.35 1.61
C PHE A 73 -10.22 -2.58 0.35
N ALA A 74 -11.52 -2.35 0.20
CA ALA A 74 -12.11 -1.64 -0.91
C ALA A 74 -12.98 -0.48 -0.38
N ARG A 75 -13.83 0.08 -1.24
CA ARG A 75 -14.67 1.24 -0.92
C ARG A 75 -15.46 1.13 0.38
N THR A 76 -16.05 -0.02 0.67
CA THR A 76 -16.83 -0.22 1.90
C THR A 76 -15.98 0.03 3.15
N GLU A 77 -14.75 -0.48 3.16
CA GLU A 77 -13.80 -0.25 4.25
C GLU A 77 -13.34 1.21 4.33
N CYS A 78 -13.16 1.86 3.17
CA CYS A 78 -12.83 3.29 3.13
C CYS A 78 -13.94 4.15 3.74
N GLN A 79 -15.20 3.82 3.48
CA GLN A 79 -16.35 4.50 4.05
C GLN A 79 -16.42 4.30 5.56
N TYR A 80 -16.24 3.06 6.03
CA TYR A 80 -16.13 2.77 7.45
C TYR A 80 -15.00 3.59 8.09
N SER A 81 -13.80 3.54 7.51
CA SER A 81 -12.65 4.29 8.03
C SER A 81 -12.92 5.80 8.09
N GLN A 82 -13.51 6.36 7.03
CA GLN A 82 -13.86 7.78 6.97
C GLN A 82 -14.87 8.16 8.06
N THR A 83 -15.87 7.31 8.31
CA THR A 83 -16.90 7.55 9.33
C THR A 83 -16.31 7.52 10.75
N PHE A 84 -15.47 6.53 11.06
CA PHE A 84 -14.97 6.33 12.43
C PHE A 84 -13.68 7.08 12.75
N TYR A 85 -12.83 7.32 11.74
CA TYR A 85 -11.49 7.87 11.92
C TYR A 85 -11.22 9.14 11.10
N ARG A 86 -12.22 9.67 10.37
CA ARG A 86 -12.15 10.91 9.55
C ARG A 86 -11.26 10.86 8.32
N TYR A 87 -10.60 9.74 8.05
CA TYR A 87 -9.80 9.52 6.85
C TYR A 87 -10.20 8.23 6.17
N LYS A 88 -10.20 8.22 4.83
CA LYS A 88 -10.53 7.05 4.01
C LYS A 88 -9.63 5.86 4.31
N LYS A 89 -8.35 6.10 4.61
CA LYS A 89 -7.35 5.07 4.92
C LYS A 89 -6.59 5.44 6.20
N ALA A 90 -7.32 5.51 7.31
CA ALA A 90 -6.76 5.99 8.58
C ALA A 90 -5.76 4.99 9.19
N SER A 91 -4.63 5.50 9.67
CA SER A 91 -3.59 4.74 10.38
C SER A 91 -4.15 4.00 11.60
N ASN A 92 -4.98 4.67 12.40
CA ASN A 92 -5.60 4.10 13.60
C ASN A 92 -6.51 2.90 13.29
N HIS A 93 -7.12 2.88 12.11
CA HIS A 93 -7.89 1.73 11.68
C HIS A 93 -7.01 0.49 11.60
N ILE A 94 -5.85 0.61 10.96
CA ILE A 94 -4.89 -0.50 10.86
C ILE A 94 -4.30 -0.83 12.23
N ARG A 95 -3.88 0.17 13.02
CA ARG A 95 -3.27 -0.06 14.33
C ARG A 95 -4.20 -0.83 15.28
N HIS A 96 -5.51 -0.58 15.25
CA HIS A 96 -6.48 -1.33 16.04
C HIS A 96 -6.62 -2.81 15.66
N MET A 97 -6.13 -3.21 14.48
CA MET A 97 -6.15 -4.62 14.05
C MET A 97 -5.00 -5.45 14.66
N TYR A 98 -4.01 -4.80 15.27
CA TYR A 98 -2.83 -5.47 15.83
C TYR A 98 -2.78 -5.31 17.36
N PRO A 99 -2.50 -6.38 18.13
CA PRO A 99 -2.42 -6.30 19.59
C PRO A 99 -1.08 -5.73 20.09
N TYR A 100 -0.19 -5.32 19.19
CA TYR A 100 1.15 -4.81 19.46
C TYR A 100 1.46 -3.61 18.57
N SER A 101 2.50 -2.86 18.94
CA SER A 101 2.98 -1.75 18.11
C SER A 101 3.54 -2.25 16.78
N ILE A 102 3.21 -1.53 15.71
CA ILE A 102 3.63 -1.81 14.34
C ILE A 102 4.36 -0.61 13.77
N PHE A 103 5.28 -0.87 12.83
CA PHE A 103 5.79 0.15 11.92
C PHE A 103 4.92 0.17 10.66
N LEU A 104 4.15 1.23 10.50
CA LEU A 104 3.09 1.36 9.51
C LEU A 104 3.54 2.23 8.34
N ILE A 105 3.61 1.62 7.17
CA ILE A 105 4.06 2.24 5.92
C ILE A 105 2.85 2.48 5.02
N ALA A 106 2.74 3.70 4.48
CA ALA A 106 1.73 4.12 3.51
C ALA A 106 2.37 4.33 2.13
N VAL A 107 1.79 3.74 1.09
CA VAL A 107 2.16 3.98 -0.32
C VAL A 107 0.89 4.28 -1.11
N ASP A 108 0.76 5.52 -1.58
CA ASP A 108 -0.45 6.04 -2.24
C ASP A 108 -0.08 7.24 -3.11
N ASP A 109 -0.72 7.39 -4.27
CA ASP A 109 -0.52 8.54 -5.15
C ASP A 109 -1.18 9.82 -4.62
N LEU A 110 -2.22 9.67 -3.83
CA LEU A 110 -2.94 10.73 -3.11
C LEU A 110 -2.76 10.59 -1.59
N VAL A 111 -1.56 10.22 -1.14
CA VAL A 111 -1.24 9.98 0.29
C VAL A 111 -1.61 11.15 1.21
N SER A 112 -1.55 12.39 0.73
CA SER A 112 -1.90 13.58 1.51
C SER A 112 -3.41 13.79 1.68
N GLU A 113 -4.22 13.19 0.81
CA GLU A 113 -5.67 13.33 0.80
C GLU A 113 -6.36 12.11 1.44
N ASN A 114 -5.82 10.92 1.21
CA ASN A 114 -6.47 9.66 1.59
C ASN A 114 -5.98 9.12 2.94
N MET A 115 -4.74 9.44 3.32
CA MET A 115 -4.06 8.87 4.49
C MET A 115 -3.66 9.99 5.45
N ASP A 116 -3.85 9.74 6.75
CA ASP A 116 -3.51 10.70 7.80
C ASP A 116 -2.00 10.74 8.07
N GLU A 117 -1.56 11.70 8.89
CA GLU A 117 -0.14 11.94 9.15
C GLU A 117 0.51 10.94 10.13
N HIS A 118 -0.26 10.10 10.82
CA HIS A 118 0.24 9.18 11.86
C HIS A 118 0.74 7.82 11.33
N TYR A 119 0.93 7.70 10.02
CA TYR A 119 1.74 6.63 9.43
C TYR A 119 3.21 6.91 9.73
N ASP A 120 3.96 5.88 10.10
CA ASP A 120 5.37 6.03 10.48
C ASP A 120 6.25 6.36 9.25
N LEU A 121 5.86 5.88 8.07
CA LEU A 121 6.46 6.24 6.79
C LEU A 121 5.37 6.47 5.73
N ARG A 122 5.32 7.67 5.17
CA ARG A 122 4.37 8.05 4.11
C ARG A 122 5.10 8.27 2.80
N ILE A 123 4.80 7.43 1.81
CA ILE A 123 5.44 7.48 0.50
C ILE A 123 4.40 7.91 -0.53
N HIS A 124 4.49 9.17 -0.94
CA HIS A 124 3.82 9.64 -2.15
C HIS A 124 4.48 9.03 -3.38
N VAL A 125 3.67 8.46 -4.27
CA VAL A 125 4.11 7.93 -5.57
C VAL A 125 3.43 8.72 -6.68
N PRO A 126 4.14 9.25 -7.68
CA PRO A 126 3.48 9.91 -8.81
C PRO A 126 2.46 8.99 -9.49
N PRO A 127 1.29 9.51 -9.91
CA PRO A 127 0.23 8.69 -10.49
C PRO A 127 0.66 8.04 -11.81
N TYR A 128 0.36 6.76 -11.95
CA TYR A 128 0.65 5.95 -13.14
C TYR A 128 -0.58 5.89 -14.04
N ASN A 129 -0.73 6.89 -14.91
CA ASN A 129 -1.93 7.08 -15.74
C ASN A 129 -1.77 6.66 -17.22
N LYS A 130 -0.62 6.09 -17.58
CA LYS A 130 -0.33 5.60 -18.94
C LYS A 130 0.72 4.51 -18.89
N VAL A 131 0.67 3.60 -19.86
CA VAL A 131 1.66 2.53 -19.99
C VAL A 131 3.04 3.13 -20.24
N ASN A 132 3.98 2.86 -19.34
CA ASN A 132 5.37 3.26 -19.47
C ASN A 132 6.29 2.16 -18.93
N SER A 133 6.91 1.38 -19.82
CA SER A 133 7.80 0.27 -19.45
C SER A 133 9.06 0.70 -18.70
N CYS A 134 9.42 1.98 -18.78
CA CYS A 134 10.59 2.56 -18.13
C CYS A 134 10.27 3.22 -16.78
N ASP A 135 9.01 3.15 -16.30
CA ASP A 135 8.64 3.62 -14.96
C ASP A 135 9.45 2.90 -13.88
N LYS A 136 10.01 3.67 -12.95
CA LYS A 136 10.86 3.19 -11.85
C LYS A 136 10.31 3.57 -10.49
N GLU A 137 9.11 4.13 -10.40
CA GLU A 137 8.62 4.71 -9.15
C GLU A 137 8.48 3.66 -8.05
N LEU A 138 8.06 2.43 -8.38
CA LEU A 138 8.01 1.34 -7.40
C LEU A 138 9.41 0.88 -6.93
N VAL A 139 10.48 1.15 -7.68
CA VAL A 139 11.86 0.96 -7.20
C VAL A 139 12.22 2.05 -6.20
N PHE A 140 11.88 3.31 -6.47
CA PHE A 140 12.10 4.39 -5.51
C PHE A 140 11.28 4.21 -4.23
N VAL A 141 10.09 3.61 -4.30
CA VAL A 141 9.33 3.17 -3.12
C VAL A 141 10.15 2.16 -2.31
N CYS A 142 10.75 1.15 -2.95
CA CYS A 142 11.59 0.16 -2.28
C CYS A 142 12.76 0.83 -1.53
N GLU A 143 13.45 1.78 -2.17
CA GLU A 143 14.56 2.52 -1.57
C GLU A 143 14.11 3.33 -0.35
N LYS A 144 12.97 4.02 -0.44
CA LYS A 144 12.40 4.77 0.69
C LYS A 144 12.04 3.87 1.87
N ILE A 145 11.49 2.68 1.61
CA ILE A 145 11.18 1.70 2.66
C ILE A 145 12.46 1.25 3.37
N VAL A 146 13.49 0.87 2.61
CA VAL A 146 14.77 0.42 3.19
C VAL A 146 15.42 1.54 4.02
N ASN A 147 15.47 2.76 3.49
CA ASN A 147 16.04 3.90 4.21
C ASN A 147 15.28 4.23 5.49
N GLY A 148 13.93 4.24 5.44
CA GLY A 148 13.11 4.48 6.61
C GLY A 148 13.32 3.43 7.71
N ILE A 149 13.48 2.15 7.34
CA ILE A 149 13.79 1.08 8.30
C ILE A 149 15.20 1.25 8.91
N MET A 150 16.18 1.64 8.09
CA MET A 150 17.55 1.89 8.56
C MET A 150 17.63 3.07 9.53
N GLU A 151 16.92 4.16 9.26
CA GLU A 151 16.90 5.36 10.12
C GLU A 151 16.36 5.05 11.51
N LEU A 152 15.30 4.24 11.63
CA LEU A 152 14.79 3.77 12.93
C LEU A 152 15.82 2.96 13.70
N SER A 153 16.51 2.06 12.98
CA SER A 153 17.49 1.16 13.61
C SER A 153 18.66 1.93 14.23
N ASN A 154 18.95 3.14 13.73
CA ASN A 154 20.01 4.01 14.24
C ASN A 154 19.56 4.92 15.38
N GLN A 155 18.26 5.05 15.66
CA GLN A 155 17.74 5.82 16.80
C GLN A 155 17.71 5.02 18.11
N ASP A 156 17.88 3.69 18.01
CA ASP A 156 17.91 2.75 19.14
C ASP A 156 19.35 2.45 19.64
N VAL A 157 20.36 3.22 19.21
CA VAL A 157 21.78 3.14 19.62
C VAL A 157 22.17 4.36 20.44
#